data_AF-A0A2N1USR1-F1
#
_entry.id   AF-A0A2N1USR1-F1
#
_cell.length_a   1.000
_cell.length_b   1.000
_cell.length_c   1.000
_cell.angle_alpha   90.00
_cell.angle_beta   90.00
_cell.angle_gamma   90.00
#
_symmetry.space_group_name_H-M   'P 1'
#
loop_
_entity.id
_entity.type
_entity.pdbx_description
1 polymer ?
#
loop_
_entity_poly.entity_id
_entity_poly.type
_entity_poly.pdbx_seq_one_letter_code
_entity_poly.pdbx_strand_id
1 'polypeptide(L)'
;MGQNVSAGDSPAAENSPDFPDLWPICQTCLQRLEAGFGQDPGLTREILQRLRDLARLEPASPEPQLALAWFVWLLGYPERTGVYLSQVQSLIPEHAEALSLQHLLATAPAAETLRAVPVPGFLDDEDAFVQELLKLRISQALKQFPQQKPNWMSLSNDLTRIDRLDRLYAVLNASHVSLQALLAEGGHDSLRKLKMPLQVALSRCRDILSQTWQLQELRQVLDQHKNWLEQEENRFLDSGESLPAQFSLERFDTLLEDCAQLAGQLEHLAADGYEVSALYDDYEAMTGKVSRILDLLEKY
;
A
#
# COMPACT_ATOMS: atom_id res chain seq x y z
N MET A 1 12.73 26.24 42.70
CA MET A 1 11.28 26.21 42.99
C MET A 1 10.58 26.70 41.74
N GLY A 2 9.85 25.93 40.94
CA GLY A 2 9.22 24.64 41.13
C GLY A 2 7.83 24.74 40.50
N GLN A 3 7.61 24.02 39.39
CA GLN A 3 6.30 23.66 38.78
C GLN A 3 5.48 24.84 38.18
N ASN A 4 4.67 24.71 37.13
CA ASN A 4 4.10 23.53 36.48
C ASN A 4 3.62 23.83 35.03
N VAL A 5 3.43 22.72 34.32
CA VAL A 5 2.94 22.44 32.97
C VAL A 5 1.62 23.14 32.58
N SER A 6 1.48 23.54 31.31
CA SER A 6 0.23 23.30 30.56
C SER A 6 0.55 23.16 29.07
N ALA A 7 0.53 21.92 28.61
CA ALA A 7 0.59 21.56 27.20
C ALA A 7 -0.72 22.03 26.52
N GLY A 8 -0.57 22.70 25.38
CA GLY A 8 -1.67 23.13 24.54
C GLY A 8 -2.31 21.94 23.84
N ASP A 9 -3.63 21.90 23.96
CA ASP A 9 -4.58 20.94 23.42
C ASP A 9 -4.39 20.60 21.93
N SER A 10 -4.15 19.31 21.66
CA SER A 10 -4.43 18.68 20.36
C SER A 10 -5.95 18.53 20.20
N PRO A 11 -6.57 19.04 19.12
CA PRO A 11 -7.99 18.81 18.90
C PRO A 11 -8.21 17.44 18.24
N ALA A 12 -9.10 16.67 18.86
CA ALA A 12 -9.99 15.69 18.23
C ALA A 12 -9.33 14.48 17.54
N ALA A 13 -8.79 13.58 18.35
CA ALA A 13 -8.89 12.14 18.10
C ALA A 13 -10.08 11.60 18.92
N GLU A 14 -11.31 12.02 18.59
CA GLU A 14 -12.53 11.47 19.20
C GLU A 14 -13.49 11.01 18.11
N ASN A 15 -13.96 9.77 18.31
CA ASN A 15 -14.94 9.02 17.51
C ASN A 15 -14.37 8.14 16.38
N SER A 16 -13.40 7.28 16.71
CA SER A 16 -13.48 5.92 16.17
C SER A 16 -14.44 5.17 17.11
N PRO A 17 -15.57 4.61 16.64
CA PRO A 17 -16.44 3.84 17.51
C PRO A 17 -15.63 2.67 18.09
N ASP A 18 -15.74 2.46 19.40
CA ASP A 18 -15.31 1.23 20.05
C ASP A 18 -16.16 0.08 19.48
N PHE A 19 -15.69 -0.51 18.38
CA PHE A 19 -16.30 -1.69 17.82
C PHE A 19 -15.75 -2.90 18.58
N PRO A 20 -16.61 -3.75 19.16
CA PRO A 20 -16.14 -4.97 19.80
C PRO A 20 -15.48 -5.85 18.75
N ASP A 21 -14.31 -6.40 19.09
CA ASP A 21 -13.57 -7.38 18.29
C ASP A 21 -14.55 -8.43 17.72
N LEU A 22 -14.81 -8.37 16.41
CA LEU A 22 -15.85 -9.18 15.76
C LEU A 22 -15.35 -10.59 15.40
N TRP A 23 -14.05 -10.83 15.56
CA TRP A 23 -13.40 -12.11 15.37
C TRP A 23 -13.92 -13.23 16.29
N PRO A 24 -14.15 -12.99 17.59
CA PRO A 24 -14.90 -13.90 18.46
C PRO A 24 -16.26 -14.34 17.89
N ILE A 25 -16.96 -13.47 17.15
CA ILE A 25 -18.25 -13.80 16.54
C ILE A 25 -18.04 -14.74 15.35
N CYS A 26 -17.04 -14.49 14.50
CA CYS A 26 -16.63 -15.40 13.42
C CYS A 26 -16.19 -16.77 13.95
N GLN A 27 -15.36 -16.81 15.00
CA GLN A 27 -14.94 -18.05 15.65
C GLN A 27 -16.11 -18.79 16.32
N THR A 28 -17.03 -18.07 16.96
CA THR A 28 -18.23 -18.65 17.56
C THR A 28 -19.16 -19.23 16.49
N CYS A 29 -19.28 -18.58 15.34
CA CYS A 29 -20.04 -19.11 14.20
C CYS A 29 -19.41 -20.39 13.64
N LEU A 30 -18.08 -20.44 13.52
CA LEU A 30 -17.34 -21.63 13.07
C LEU A 30 -17.46 -22.79 14.07
N GLN A 31 -17.28 -22.54 15.37
CA GLN A 31 -17.44 -23.55 16.43
C GLN A 31 -18.87 -24.09 16.53
N ARG A 32 -19.88 -23.25 16.27
CA ARG A 32 -21.28 -23.68 16.27
C ARG A 32 -21.66 -24.49 15.02
N LEU A 33 -20.97 -24.30 13.90
CA LEU A 33 -21.16 -25.09 12.68
C LEU A 33 -20.71 -26.54 12.84
N GLU A 34 -19.60 -26.78 13.55
CA GLU A 34 -19.12 -28.13 13.89
C GLU A 34 -20.11 -28.91 14.78
N ALA A 35 -20.98 -28.21 15.52
CA ALA A 35 -21.97 -28.79 16.44
C ALA A 35 -23.31 -29.18 15.79
N GLY A 36 -23.46 -29.13 14.46
CA GLY A 36 -24.65 -29.63 13.75
C GLY A 36 -25.67 -28.58 13.31
N PHE A 37 -25.24 -27.34 13.08
CA PHE A 37 -26.07 -26.17 12.77
C PHE A 37 -26.79 -26.15 11.41
N GLY A 38 -26.48 -27.07 10.48
CA GLY A 38 -27.05 -27.11 9.13
C GLY A 38 -28.55 -27.43 9.04
N GLN A 39 -29.30 -27.38 10.15
CA GLN A 39 -30.71 -27.77 10.22
C GLN A 39 -31.68 -26.61 10.52
N ASP A 40 -31.19 -25.40 10.85
CA ASP A 40 -32.02 -24.20 11.07
C ASP A 40 -31.79 -23.13 9.98
N PRO A 41 -32.66 -23.07 8.95
CA PRO A 41 -32.54 -22.10 7.87
C PRO A 41 -32.64 -20.63 8.31
N GLY A 42 -33.32 -20.34 9.44
CA GLY A 42 -33.47 -18.98 9.95
C GLY A 42 -32.16 -18.45 10.50
N LEU A 43 -31.45 -19.31 11.24
CA LEU A 43 -30.18 -18.99 11.86
C LEU A 43 -29.02 -18.95 10.86
N THR A 44 -29.02 -19.85 9.86
CA THR A 44 -28.08 -19.77 8.73
C THR A 44 -28.20 -18.43 7.99
N ARG A 45 -29.43 -17.96 7.77
CA ARG A 45 -29.70 -16.66 7.13
C ARG A 45 -29.21 -15.50 7.98
N GLU A 46 -29.47 -15.53 9.28
CA GLU A 46 -29.03 -14.48 10.19
C GLU A 46 -27.51 -14.34 10.21
N ILE A 47 -26.77 -15.46 10.28
CA ILE A 47 -25.31 -15.45 10.27
C ILE A 47 -24.78 -14.90 8.93
N LEU A 48 -25.32 -15.40 7.81
CA LEU A 48 -24.92 -14.91 6.48
C LEU A 48 -25.15 -13.40 6.35
N GLN A 49 -26.31 -12.92 6.81
CA GLN A 49 -26.65 -11.50 6.77
C GLN A 49 -25.70 -10.67 7.63
N ARG A 50 -25.40 -11.10 8.86
CA ARG A 50 -24.45 -10.44 9.75
C ARG A 50 -23.04 -10.37 9.14
N LEU A 51 -22.58 -11.46 8.53
CA LEU A 51 -21.28 -11.49 7.84
C LEU A 51 -21.25 -10.56 6.62
N ARG A 52 -22.35 -10.50 5.85
CA ARG A 52 -22.48 -9.55 4.73
C ARG A 52 -22.50 -8.10 5.20
N ASP A 53 -23.23 -7.80 6.26
CA ASP A 53 -23.28 -6.45 6.84
C ASP A 53 -21.92 -6.04 7.40
N LEU A 54 -21.19 -6.97 8.03
CA LEU A 54 -19.83 -6.74 8.45
C LEU A 54 -18.89 -6.45 7.26
N ALA A 55 -18.97 -7.23 6.18
CA ALA A 55 -18.18 -6.98 4.97
C ALA A 55 -18.53 -5.63 4.30
N ARG A 56 -19.74 -5.10 4.47
CA ARG A 56 -20.12 -3.75 4.01
C ARG A 56 -19.53 -2.65 4.88
N LEU A 57 -19.46 -2.87 6.19
CA LEU A 57 -18.87 -1.93 7.14
C LEU A 57 -17.35 -1.85 6.96
N GLU A 58 -16.72 -3.00 6.74
CA GLU A 58 -15.26 -3.14 6.64
C GLU A 58 -14.83 -3.77 5.30
N PRO A 59 -15.06 -3.10 4.16
CA PRO A 59 -14.84 -3.70 2.85
C PRO A 59 -13.34 -3.88 2.52
N ALA A 60 -12.44 -3.21 3.23
CA ALA A 60 -11.00 -3.33 3.07
C ALA A 60 -10.34 -4.40 3.96
N SER A 61 -11.08 -4.90 4.95
CA SER A 61 -10.62 -5.99 5.83
C SER A 61 -10.88 -7.33 5.13
N PRO A 62 -9.92 -8.28 5.10
CA PRO A 62 -10.11 -9.62 4.54
C PRO A 62 -10.94 -10.56 5.41
N GLU A 63 -11.02 -10.31 6.71
CA GLU A 63 -11.59 -11.21 7.72
C GLU A 63 -13.09 -11.52 7.47
N PRO A 64 -13.95 -10.55 7.12
CA PRO A 64 -15.36 -10.81 6.83
C PRO A 64 -15.56 -11.70 5.60
N GLN A 65 -14.74 -11.54 4.55
CA GLN A 65 -14.83 -12.38 3.34
C GLN A 65 -14.24 -13.76 3.60
N LEU A 66 -13.20 -13.87 4.43
CA LEU A 66 -12.69 -15.17 4.86
C LEU A 66 -13.74 -15.94 5.68
N ALA A 67 -14.43 -15.25 6.59
CA ALA A 67 -15.54 -15.83 7.35
C ALA A 67 -16.70 -16.28 6.44
N LEU A 68 -17.05 -15.48 5.42
CA LEU A 68 -18.02 -15.88 4.39
C LEU A 68 -17.53 -17.11 3.60
N ALA A 69 -16.25 -17.17 3.22
CA ALA A 69 -15.68 -18.30 2.51
C ALA A 69 -15.83 -19.60 3.31
N TRP A 70 -15.39 -19.59 4.57
CA TRP A 70 -15.56 -20.72 5.48
C TRP A 70 -17.02 -21.10 5.69
N PHE A 71 -17.88 -20.11 5.95
CA PHE A 71 -19.29 -20.35 6.21
C PHE A 71 -19.97 -21.06 5.03
N VAL A 72 -19.71 -20.59 3.81
CA VAL A 72 -20.31 -21.12 2.59
C VAL A 72 -19.69 -22.46 2.18
N TRP A 73 -18.42 -22.69 2.49
CA TRP A 73 -17.78 -24.00 2.35
C TRP A 73 -18.43 -25.04 3.27
N LEU A 74 -18.62 -24.68 4.54
CA LEU A 74 -19.24 -25.54 5.55
C LEU A 74 -20.68 -25.90 5.18
N LEU A 75 -21.42 -25.00 4.52
CA LEU A 75 -22.77 -25.28 4.02
C LEU A 75 -22.81 -26.16 2.75
N GLY A 76 -21.66 -26.50 2.18
CA GLY A 76 -21.54 -27.36 1.02
C GLY A 76 -21.55 -26.65 -0.33
N TYR A 77 -21.11 -25.39 -0.38
CA TYR A 77 -21.02 -24.61 -1.63
C TYR A 77 -19.57 -24.22 -1.97
N PRO A 78 -18.71 -25.19 -2.35
CA PRO A 78 -17.30 -24.93 -2.63
C PRO A 78 -17.08 -23.92 -3.78
N GLU A 79 -17.96 -23.91 -4.78
CA GLU A 79 -17.89 -22.94 -5.89
C GLU A 79 -18.00 -21.49 -5.41
N ARG A 80 -18.86 -21.25 -4.41
CA ARG A 80 -19.05 -19.92 -3.83
C ARG A 80 -17.94 -19.57 -2.83
N THR A 81 -17.36 -20.56 -2.17
CA THR A 81 -16.14 -20.36 -1.35
C THR A 81 -15.01 -19.77 -2.19
N GLY A 82 -14.80 -20.25 -3.41
CA GLY A 82 -13.79 -19.71 -4.33
C GLY A 82 -13.99 -18.22 -4.62
N VAL A 83 -15.24 -17.77 -4.76
CA VAL A 83 -15.56 -16.35 -4.97
C VAL A 83 -15.09 -15.51 -3.79
N TYR A 84 -15.44 -15.86 -2.55
CA TYR A 84 -15.00 -15.11 -1.37
C TYR A 84 -13.49 -15.19 -1.12
N LEU A 85 -12.86 -16.34 -1.39
CA LEU A 85 -11.40 -16.48 -1.30
C LEU A 85 -10.68 -15.57 -2.29
N SER A 86 -11.20 -15.43 -3.52
CA SER A 86 -10.64 -14.49 -4.49
C SER A 86 -10.72 -13.05 -4.00
N GLN A 87 -11.77 -12.70 -3.24
CA GLN A 87 -11.90 -11.39 -2.62
C GLN A 87 -10.85 -11.18 -1.52
N VAL A 88 -10.60 -12.19 -0.68
CA VAL A 88 -9.53 -12.15 0.34
C VAL A 88 -8.15 -11.99 -0.31
N GLN A 89 -7.86 -12.77 -1.34
CA GLN A 89 -6.58 -12.73 -2.05
C GLN A 89 -6.36 -11.41 -2.80
N SER A 90 -7.43 -10.75 -3.24
CA SER A 90 -7.34 -9.40 -3.81
C SER A 90 -6.92 -8.35 -2.79
N LEU A 91 -7.19 -8.58 -1.49
CA LEU A 91 -6.81 -7.70 -0.39
C LEU A 91 -5.41 -8.06 0.14
N ILE A 92 -5.17 -9.35 0.38
CA ILE A 92 -3.90 -9.89 0.88
C ILE A 92 -3.58 -11.20 0.11
N PRO A 93 -2.70 -11.15 -0.91
CA PRO A 93 -2.37 -12.33 -1.73
C PRO A 93 -1.81 -13.50 -0.93
N GLU A 94 -1.01 -13.22 0.10
CA GLU A 94 -0.32 -14.22 0.93
C GLU A 94 -1.08 -14.55 2.22
N HIS A 95 -2.40 -14.31 2.27
CA HIS A 95 -3.19 -14.56 3.47
C HIS A 95 -3.17 -16.06 3.85
N ALA A 96 -2.45 -16.41 4.91
CA ALA A 96 -2.16 -17.80 5.29
C ALA A 96 -3.39 -18.69 5.40
N GLU A 97 -4.45 -18.20 6.05
CA GLU A 97 -5.72 -18.94 6.21
C GLU A 97 -6.49 -19.10 4.89
N ALA A 98 -6.43 -18.11 3.99
CA ALA A 98 -7.09 -18.19 2.69
C ALA A 98 -6.39 -19.21 1.79
N LEU A 99 -5.05 -19.25 1.81
CA LEU A 99 -4.25 -20.24 1.12
C LEU A 99 -4.50 -21.65 1.67
N SER A 100 -4.64 -21.77 2.98
CA SER A 100 -4.95 -23.04 3.64
C SER A 100 -6.35 -23.54 3.26
N LEU A 101 -7.37 -22.68 3.28
CA LEU A 101 -8.72 -23.04 2.83
C LEU A 101 -8.75 -23.37 1.32
N GLN A 102 -7.98 -22.66 0.49
CA GLN A 102 -7.85 -22.97 -0.93
C GLN A 102 -7.19 -24.33 -1.16
N HIS A 103 -6.16 -24.68 -0.38
CA HIS A 103 -5.54 -25.99 -0.43
C HIS A 103 -6.52 -27.10 0.00
N LEU A 104 -7.32 -26.85 1.05
CA LEU A 104 -8.38 -27.76 1.47
C LEU A 104 -9.43 -27.97 0.38
N LEU A 105 -9.87 -26.92 -0.32
CA LEU A 105 -10.80 -27.06 -1.46
C LEU A 105 -10.24 -27.94 -2.58
N ALA A 106 -8.93 -27.88 -2.84
CA ALA A 106 -8.27 -28.65 -3.89
C ALA A 106 -8.01 -30.11 -3.49
N THR A 107 -7.95 -30.41 -2.19
CA THR A 107 -7.53 -31.72 -1.66
C THR A 107 -8.64 -32.50 -0.97
N ALA A 108 -9.69 -31.84 -0.51
CA ALA A 108 -10.80 -32.48 0.18
C ALA A 108 -11.76 -33.17 -0.83
N PRO A 109 -12.16 -34.43 -0.60
CA PRO A 109 -13.25 -35.03 -1.36
C PRO A 109 -14.55 -34.27 -1.07
N ALA A 110 -15.42 -34.10 -2.07
CA ALA A 110 -16.71 -33.40 -1.96
C ALA A 110 -17.64 -33.90 -0.82
N ALA A 111 -17.30 -35.03 -0.19
CA ALA A 111 -18.02 -35.71 0.87
C ALA A 111 -17.81 -35.15 2.29
N GLU A 112 -16.87 -34.24 2.54
CA GLU A 112 -16.62 -33.65 3.88
C GLU A 112 -17.40 -32.36 4.19
N THR A 113 -18.22 -31.89 3.25
CA THR A 113 -19.12 -30.76 3.50
C THR A 113 -20.27 -31.19 4.42
N LEU A 114 -20.65 -30.35 5.39
CA LEU A 114 -21.85 -30.61 6.19
C LEU A 114 -23.00 -30.74 5.19
N ARG A 115 -23.63 -31.92 5.15
CA ARG A 115 -24.79 -32.28 4.31
C ARG A 115 -25.41 -31.08 3.61
N ALA A 116 -25.34 -31.05 2.27
CA ALA A 116 -25.91 -30.00 1.43
C ALA A 116 -27.24 -29.49 2.01
N VAL A 117 -27.15 -28.36 2.74
CA VAL A 117 -28.32 -27.69 3.27
C VAL A 117 -29.06 -27.20 2.03
N PRO A 118 -30.39 -27.39 1.90
CA PRO A 118 -31.11 -26.88 0.74
C PRO A 118 -30.85 -25.39 0.62
N VAL A 119 -30.35 -24.98 -0.55
CA VAL A 119 -29.97 -23.59 -0.88
C VAL A 119 -31.13 -22.68 -0.51
N PRO A 120 -31.01 -21.91 0.56
CA PRO A 120 -31.99 -20.89 0.82
C PRO A 120 -31.68 -19.81 -0.24
N GLY A 121 -32.69 -19.24 -0.93
CA GLY A 121 -32.56 -18.32 -2.10
C GLY A 121 -31.79 -16.99 -1.87
N PHE A 122 -30.92 -16.96 -0.86
CA PHE A 122 -30.06 -15.86 -0.42
C PHE A 122 -28.71 -15.86 -1.16
N LEU A 123 -28.33 -16.97 -1.80
CA LEU A 123 -27.18 -17.05 -2.71
C LEU A 123 -27.52 -16.52 -4.12
N ASP A 124 -28.80 -16.33 -4.43
CA ASP A 124 -29.23 -15.82 -5.74
C ASP A 124 -28.79 -14.35 -5.98
N ASP A 125 -28.62 -13.58 -4.90
CA ASP A 125 -28.16 -12.17 -4.94
C ASP A 125 -26.64 -12.01 -4.69
N GLU A 126 -25.87 -13.09 -4.69
CA GLU A 126 -24.45 -13.05 -4.35
C GLU A 126 -23.63 -12.20 -5.32
N ASP A 127 -23.90 -12.30 -6.62
CA ASP A 127 -23.18 -11.54 -7.63
C ASP A 127 -23.45 -10.03 -7.46
N ALA A 128 -24.68 -9.66 -7.07
CA ALA A 128 -25.03 -8.27 -6.76
C ALA A 128 -24.30 -7.78 -5.50
N PHE A 129 -24.17 -8.62 -4.48
CA PHE A 129 -23.42 -8.32 -3.27
C PHE A 129 -21.91 -8.14 -3.53
N VAL A 130 -21.29 -9.02 -4.33
CA VAL A 130 -19.87 -8.89 -4.71
C VAL A 130 -19.61 -7.60 -5.49
N GLN A 131 -20.51 -7.25 -6.42
CA GLN A 131 -20.44 -5.97 -7.13
C GLN A 131 -20.59 -4.76 -6.20
N GLU A 132 -21.48 -4.84 -5.20
CA GLU A 132 -21.66 -3.82 -4.17
C GLU A 132 -20.38 -3.61 -3.36
N LEU A 133 -19.76 -4.70 -2.89
CA LEU A 133 -18.50 -4.65 -2.15
C LEU A 133 -17.37 -4.04 -2.98
N LEU A 134 -17.20 -4.47 -4.23
CA LEU A 134 -16.19 -3.92 -5.12
C LEU A 134 -16.39 -2.41 -5.32
N LYS A 135 -17.65 -1.98 -5.53
CA LYS A 135 -18.00 -0.56 -5.65
C LYS A 135 -17.65 0.21 -4.37
N LEU A 136 -17.93 -0.33 -3.19
CA LEU A 136 -17.60 0.29 -1.91
C LEU A 136 -16.08 0.44 -1.74
N ARG A 137 -15.30 -0.62 -2.01
CA ARG A 137 -13.83 -0.58 -1.97
C ARG A 137 -13.25 0.49 -2.88
N ILE A 138 -13.65 0.47 -4.16
CA ILE A 138 -13.19 1.47 -5.13
C ILE A 138 -13.56 2.88 -4.66
N SER A 139 -14.79 3.08 -4.19
CA SER A 139 -15.25 4.40 -3.73
C SER A 139 -14.49 4.89 -2.50
N GLN A 140 -14.16 4.01 -1.55
CA GLN A 140 -13.36 4.35 -0.38
C GLN A 140 -11.91 4.64 -0.75
N ALA A 141 -11.28 3.80 -1.57
CA ALA A 141 -9.91 4.00 -2.04
C ALA A 141 -9.77 5.32 -2.82
N LEU A 142 -10.74 5.65 -3.69
CA LEU A 142 -10.77 6.92 -4.41
C LEU A 142 -10.98 8.13 -3.49
N LYS A 143 -11.69 7.99 -2.36
CA LYS A 143 -11.84 9.05 -1.35
C LYS A 143 -10.56 9.28 -0.56
N GLN A 144 -9.83 8.20 -0.27
CA GLN A 144 -8.55 8.25 0.43
C GLN A 144 -7.41 8.75 -0.47
N PHE A 145 -7.57 8.65 -1.79
CA PHE A 145 -6.60 9.16 -2.75
C PHE A 145 -6.54 10.69 -2.67
N PRO A 146 -5.36 11.29 -2.40
CA PRO A 146 -5.21 12.73 -2.37
C PRO A 146 -5.53 13.31 -3.75
N GLN A 147 -6.61 14.11 -3.84
CA GLN A 147 -7.00 14.73 -5.10
C GLN A 147 -5.99 15.79 -5.57
N GLN A 148 -5.18 16.31 -4.64
CA GLN A 148 -4.13 17.27 -4.89
C GLN A 148 -2.80 16.56 -5.06
N LYS A 149 -1.92 17.09 -5.92
CA LYS A 149 -0.52 16.64 -6.01
C LYS A 149 0.07 16.69 -4.59
N PRO A 150 0.64 15.59 -4.07
CA PRO A 150 1.14 15.59 -2.72
C PRO A 150 2.26 16.63 -2.58
N ASN A 151 2.33 17.27 -1.41
CA ASN A 151 3.41 18.21 -1.10
C ASN A 151 4.70 17.41 -0.86
N TRP A 152 5.55 17.36 -1.89
CA TRP A 152 6.73 16.51 -2.01
C TRP A 152 7.79 16.78 -0.93
N MET A 153 7.83 18.00 -0.36
CA MET A 153 8.69 18.33 0.79
C MET A 153 8.49 17.40 1.99
N SER A 154 7.30 16.80 2.14
CA SER A 154 6.98 15.92 3.27
C SER A 154 7.05 14.43 2.97
N LEU A 155 7.26 14.04 1.70
CA LEU A 155 7.29 12.64 1.27
C LEU A 155 8.69 12.05 1.26
N SER A 156 9.73 12.87 1.01
CA SER A 156 11.10 12.37 0.87
C SER A 156 11.71 11.76 2.15
N ASN A 157 11.11 12.01 3.32
CA ASN A 157 11.60 11.51 4.62
C ASN A 157 10.64 10.56 5.35
N ASP A 158 9.43 10.34 4.85
CA ASP A 158 8.41 9.60 5.60
C ASP A 158 8.13 8.25 4.92
N LEU A 159 8.99 7.25 5.22
CA LEU A 159 8.82 5.86 4.77
C LEU A 159 7.40 5.33 5.06
N THR A 160 6.78 5.78 6.15
CA THR A 160 5.43 5.35 6.50
C THR A 160 4.36 5.87 5.54
N ARG A 161 4.59 7.00 4.87
CA ARG A 161 3.71 7.52 3.81
C ARG A 161 3.91 6.80 2.49
N ILE A 162 5.13 6.40 2.17
CA ILE A 162 5.44 5.59 0.99
C ILE A 162 4.76 4.23 1.13
N ASP A 163 4.92 3.56 2.27
CA ASP A 163 4.24 2.29 2.56
C ASP A 163 2.72 2.40 2.44
N ARG A 164 2.13 3.53 2.87
CA ARG A 164 0.69 3.79 2.71
C ARG A 164 0.30 3.98 1.25
N LEU A 165 1.11 4.67 0.46
CA LEU A 165 0.88 4.86 -0.98
C LEU A 165 1.02 3.53 -1.75
N ASP A 166 2.00 2.69 -1.40
CA ASP A 166 2.17 1.36 -1.98
C ASP A 166 0.97 0.46 -1.67
N ARG A 167 0.49 0.45 -0.41
CA ARG A 167 -0.73 -0.27 -0.03
C ARG A 167 -1.95 0.23 -0.81
N LEU A 168 -2.10 1.55 -0.95
CA LEU A 168 -3.20 2.13 -1.72
C LEU A 168 -3.13 1.75 -3.20
N TYR A 169 -1.94 1.77 -3.79
CA TYR A 169 -1.72 1.33 -5.17
C TYR A 169 -2.09 -0.15 -5.35
N ALA A 170 -1.68 -1.03 -4.42
CA ALA A 170 -2.02 -2.44 -4.45
C ALA A 170 -3.54 -2.66 -4.43
N VAL A 171 -4.26 -1.99 -3.52
CA VAL A 171 -5.74 -2.08 -3.42
C VAL A 171 -6.42 -1.57 -4.69
N LEU A 172 -5.98 -0.43 -5.23
CA LEU A 172 -6.52 0.13 -6.47
C LEU A 172 -6.26 -0.82 -7.65
N ASN A 173 -5.08 -1.45 -7.71
CA ASN A 173 -4.69 -2.31 -8.81
C ASN A 173 -5.47 -3.63 -8.77
N ALA A 174 -5.59 -4.24 -7.59
CA ALA A 174 -6.43 -5.42 -7.39
C ALA A 174 -7.89 -5.12 -7.76
N SER A 175 -8.43 -3.99 -7.29
CA SER A 175 -9.79 -3.56 -7.65
C SER A 175 -9.96 -3.34 -9.16
N HIS A 176 -8.91 -2.89 -9.85
CA HIS A 176 -8.93 -2.69 -11.31
C HIS A 176 -8.96 -4.01 -12.06
N VAL A 177 -8.17 -4.99 -11.63
CA VAL A 177 -8.18 -6.35 -12.20
C VAL A 177 -9.55 -6.99 -12.01
N SER A 178 -10.11 -6.95 -10.80
CA SER A 178 -11.45 -7.48 -10.51
C SER A 178 -12.54 -6.77 -11.32
N LEU A 179 -12.46 -5.44 -11.46
CA LEU A 179 -13.39 -4.67 -12.27
C LEU A 179 -13.31 -5.04 -13.75
N GLN A 180 -12.11 -5.25 -14.29
CA GLN A 180 -11.95 -5.66 -15.69
C GLN A 180 -12.55 -7.04 -15.96
N ALA A 181 -12.35 -8.00 -15.05
CA ALA A 181 -12.94 -9.33 -15.16
C ALA A 181 -14.48 -9.26 -15.24
N LEU A 182 -15.11 -8.57 -14.28
CA LEU A 182 -16.57 -8.40 -14.26
C LEU A 182 -17.08 -7.64 -15.49
N LEU A 183 -16.40 -6.59 -15.93
CA LEU A 183 -16.83 -5.85 -17.12
C LEU A 183 -16.75 -6.68 -18.41
N ALA A 184 -15.93 -7.74 -18.46
CA ALA A 184 -15.87 -8.65 -19.59
C ALA A 184 -17.11 -9.55 -19.68
N GLU A 185 -17.77 -9.81 -18.55
CA GLU A 185 -19.00 -10.62 -18.46
C GLU A 185 -20.26 -9.85 -18.89
N GLY A 186 -20.20 -8.51 -18.91
CA GLY A 186 -21.26 -7.64 -19.41
C GLY A 186 -22.35 -7.31 -18.37
N GLY A 187 -23.22 -6.31 -18.66
CA GLY A 187 -24.38 -6.00 -17.81
C GLY A 187 -24.15 -5.12 -16.56
N HIS A 188 -22.92 -4.63 -16.30
CA HIS A 188 -22.59 -3.88 -15.07
C HIS A 188 -22.41 -2.36 -15.28
N ASP A 189 -23.48 -1.65 -15.64
CA ASP A 189 -23.44 -0.20 -15.93
C ASP A 189 -22.96 0.66 -14.75
N SER A 190 -23.28 0.25 -13.52
CA SER A 190 -22.86 0.94 -12.29
C SER A 190 -21.35 0.84 -12.06
N LEU A 191 -20.76 -0.32 -12.35
CA LEU A 191 -19.32 -0.57 -12.27
C LEU A 191 -18.55 0.10 -13.41
N ARG A 192 -19.14 0.18 -14.61
CA ARG A 192 -18.50 0.83 -15.78
C ARG A 192 -18.14 2.29 -15.50
N LYS A 193 -18.96 3.00 -14.72
CA LYS A 193 -18.72 4.39 -14.32
C LYS A 193 -17.47 4.56 -13.45
N LEU A 194 -17.01 3.52 -12.77
CA LEU A 194 -15.83 3.54 -11.90
C LEU A 194 -14.52 3.27 -12.63
N LYS A 195 -14.57 2.75 -13.87
CA LYS A 195 -13.37 2.38 -14.63
C LYS A 195 -12.43 3.55 -14.87
N MET A 196 -12.93 4.66 -15.42
CA MET A 196 -12.11 5.83 -15.73
C MET A 196 -11.53 6.49 -14.47
N PRO A 197 -12.31 6.77 -13.41
CA PRO A 197 -11.76 7.28 -12.15
C PRO A 197 -10.66 6.39 -11.56
N LEU A 198 -10.85 5.07 -11.59
CA LEU A 198 -9.88 4.11 -11.08
C LEU A 198 -8.59 4.09 -11.90
N GLN A 199 -8.69 4.13 -13.23
CA GLN A 199 -7.52 4.20 -14.11
C GLN A 199 -6.72 5.49 -13.91
N VAL A 200 -7.40 6.63 -13.73
CA VAL A 200 -6.74 7.91 -13.45
C VAL A 200 -6.03 7.87 -12.10
N ALA A 201 -6.69 7.35 -11.05
CA ALA A 201 -6.07 7.21 -9.73
C ALA A 201 -4.87 6.27 -9.76
N LEU A 202 -4.97 5.14 -10.47
CA LEU A 202 -3.85 4.20 -10.63
C LEU A 202 -2.65 4.80 -11.35
N SER A 203 -2.88 5.49 -12.46
CA SER A 203 -1.81 6.19 -13.19
C SER A 203 -1.12 7.18 -12.25
N ARG A 204 -1.90 8.01 -11.56
CA ARG A 204 -1.35 9.01 -10.63
C ARG A 204 -0.60 8.38 -9.45
N CYS A 205 -1.13 7.31 -8.85
CA CYS A 205 -0.43 6.56 -7.79
C CYS A 205 0.93 6.04 -8.30
N ARG A 206 0.94 5.43 -9.49
CA ARG A 206 2.15 4.89 -10.10
C ARG A 206 3.18 5.98 -10.38
N ASP A 207 2.73 7.10 -10.94
CA ASP A 207 3.58 8.26 -11.22
C ASP A 207 4.17 8.77 -9.90
N ILE A 208 3.34 8.91 -8.86
CA ILE A 208 3.78 9.39 -7.54
C ILE A 208 4.81 8.47 -6.89
N LEU A 209 4.57 7.16 -6.92
CA LEU A 209 5.50 6.16 -6.37
C LEU A 209 6.83 6.19 -7.12
N SER A 210 6.78 6.15 -8.46
CA SER A 210 7.98 6.23 -9.31
C SER A 210 8.81 7.47 -9.00
N GLN A 211 8.16 8.62 -8.85
CA GLN A 211 8.82 9.90 -8.53
C GLN A 211 9.42 9.90 -7.12
N THR A 212 8.70 9.33 -6.15
CA THR A 212 9.20 9.25 -4.77
C THR A 212 10.46 8.40 -4.70
N TRP A 213 10.48 7.26 -5.41
CA TRP A 213 11.66 6.41 -5.51
C TRP A 213 12.83 7.12 -6.18
N GLN A 214 12.61 7.84 -7.28
CA GLN A 214 13.65 8.63 -7.95
C GLN A 214 14.25 9.71 -7.04
N LEU A 215 13.41 10.44 -6.29
CA LEU A 215 13.88 11.45 -5.34
C LEU A 215 14.69 10.84 -4.18
N GLN A 216 14.28 9.67 -3.68
CA GLN A 216 15.03 8.97 -2.64
C GLN A 216 16.39 8.49 -3.15
N GLU A 217 16.46 7.94 -4.35
CA GLU A 217 17.71 7.50 -4.98
C GLU A 217 18.66 8.69 -5.15
N LEU A 218 18.19 9.81 -5.70
CA LEU A 218 18.98 11.03 -5.85
C LEU A 218 19.52 11.54 -4.52
N ARG A 219 18.67 11.54 -3.49
CA ARG A 219 19.09 11.96 -2.16
C ARG A 219 20.16 11.06 -1.57
N GLN A 220 19.99 9.74 -1.73
CA GLN A 220 20.97 8.77 -1.26
C GLN A 220 22.32 8.95 -1.96
N VAL A 221 22.32 9.21 -3.26
CA VAL A 221 23.54 9.51 -4.03
C VAL A 221 24.19 10.81 -3.53
N LEU A 222 23.42 11.90 -3.38
CA LEU A 222 23.91 13.16 -2.83
C LEU A 222 24.52 13.00 -1.44
N ASP A 223 23.85 12.28 -0.54
CA ASP A 223 24.34 12.04 0.82
C ASP A 223 25.63 11.19 0.81
N GLN A 224 25.73 10.19 -0.07
CA GLN A 224 26.97 9.42 -0.24
C GLN A 224 28.15 10.29 -0.68
N HIS A 225 27.94 11.15 -1.68
CA HIS A 225 28.99 12.05 -2.17
C HIS A 225 29.36 13.11 -1.14
N LYS A 226 28.39 13.71 -0.44
CA LYS A 226 28.65 14.67 0.65
C LYS A 226 29.47 14.04 1.76
N ASN A 227 29.11 12.84 2.22
CA ASN A 227 29.84 12.13 3.27
C ASN A 227 31.27 11.82 2.84
N TRP A 228 31.47 11.39 1.59
CA TRP A 228 32.80 11.15 1.06
C TRP A 228 33.63 12.44 0.95
N LEU A 229 33.04 13.52 0.42
CA LEU A 229 33.70 14.83 0.33
C LEU A 229 34.09 15.39 1.69
N GLU A 230 33.24 15.23 2.72
CA GLU A 230 33.58 15.64 4.09
C GLU A 230 34.74 14.82 4.67
N GLN A 231 34.79 13.52 4.40
CA GLN A 231 35.90 12.67 4.84
C GLN A 231 37.22 13.09 4.18
N GLU A 232 37.20 13.37 2.88
CA GLU A 232 38.38 13.83 2.16
C GLU A 232 38.79 15.26 2.59
N GLU A 233 37.86 16.21 2.68
CA GLU A 233 38.14 17.60 3.13
C GLU A 233 38.78 17.60 4.53
N ASN A 234 38.25 16.82 5.48
CA ASN A 234 38.85 16.68 6.82
C ASN A 234 40.26 16.05 6.77
N ARG A 235 40.47 15.06 5.91
CA ARG A 235 41.78 14.42 5.72
C ARG A 235 42.82 15.42 5.18
N PHE A 236 42.43 16.32 4.27
CA PHE A 236 43.32 17.37 3.75
C PHE A 236 43.60 18.48 4.77
N LEU A 237 42.57 18.94 5.48
CA LEU A 237 42.70 20.02 6.45
C LEU A 237 43.53 19.60 7.68
N ASP A 238 43.40 18.36 8.15
CA ASP A 238 44.13 17.87 9.32
C ASP A 238 45.59 17.48 9.04
N SER A 239 45.94 17.16 7.78
CA SER A 239 47.29 16.69 7.44
C SER A 239 48.28 17.82 7.20
N GLY A 240 47.84 19.02 6.78
CA GLY A 240 48.74 20.14 6.44
C GLY A 240 49.75 19.82 5.32
N GLU A 241 49.62 18.66 4.68
CA GLU A 241 50.50 18.12 3.65
C GLU A 241 49.82 18.23 2.28
N SER A 242 50.63 18.44 1.24
CA SER A 242 50.25 18.29 -0.15
C SER A 242 49.58 16.93 -0.37
N LEU A 243 48.61 16.87 -1.28
CA LEU A 243 47.72 15.73 -1.51
C LEU A 243 48.36 14.35 -1.28
N PRO A 244 47.73 13.45 -0.50
CA PRO A 244 48.22 12.08 -0.38
C PRO A 244 48.31 11.46 -1.77
N ALA A 245 49.38 10.71 -2.06
CA ALA A 245 49.54 9.92 -3.29
C ALA A 245 48.41 8.90 -3.55
N GLN A 246 47.46 8.79 -2.62
CA GLN A 246 46.26 7.94 -2.66
C GLN A 246 44.97 8.72 -2.98
N PHE A 247 45.03 10.03 -3.25
CA PHE A 247 43.86 10.72 -3.79
C PHE A 247 43.53 10.10 -5.15
N SER A 248 42.41 9.38 -5.18
CA SER A 248 41.98 8.69 -6.39
C SER A 248 41.40 9.73 -7.34
N LEU A 249 42.25 10.25 -8.23
CA LEU A 249 41.84 11.11 -9.35
C LEU A 249 40.68 10.46 -10.14
N GLU A 250 40.73 9.14 -10.35
CA GLU A 250 39.65 8.38 -10.99
C GLU A 250 38.31 8.50 -10.27
N ARG A 251 38.30 8.45 -8.93
CA ARG A 251 37.07 8.61 -8.13
C ARG A 251 36.57 10.05 -8.15
N PHE A 252 37.48 11.02 -8.26
CA PHE A 252 37.12 12.42 -8.40
C PHE A 252 36.55 12.73 -9.79
N ASP A 253 37.11 12.16 -10.86
CA ASP A 253 36.55 12.27 -12.21
C ASP A 253 35.14 11.67 -12.26
N THR A 254 34.94 10.51 -11.62
CA THR A 254 33.61 9.89 -11.46
C THR A 254 32.62 10.84 -10.76
N LEU A 255 33.05 11.51 -9.68
CA LEU A 255 32.21 12.49 -8.98
C LEU A 255 31.82 13.67 -9.89
N LEU A 256 32.73 14.15 -10.76
CA LEU A 256 32.42 15.25 -11.68
C LEU A 256 31.38 14.82 -12.72
N GLU A 257 31.49 13.58 -13.24
CA GLU A 257 30.48 12.98 -14.10
C GLU A 257 29.13 12.86 -13.37
N ASP A 258 29.14 12.37 -12.12
CA ASP A 258 27.94 12.26 -11.28
C ASP A 258 27.32 13.64 -11.00
N CYS A 259 28.13 14.69 -10.79
CA CYS A 259 27.63 16.06 -10.61
C CYS A 259 26.89 16.57 -11.85
N ALA A 260 27.37 16.27 -13.05
CA ALA A 260 26.71 16.63 -14.30
C ALA A 260 25.40 15.84 -14.48
N GLN A 261 25.41 14.55 -14.15
CA GLN A 261 24.22 13.70 -14.21
C GLN A 261 23.15 14.16 -13.20
N LEU A 262 23.54 14.45 -11.95
CA LEU A 262 22.65 14.95 -10.90
C LEU A 262 22.02 16.29 -11.29
N ALA A 263 22.79 17.21 -11.89
CA ALA A 263 22.25 18.47 -12.40
C ALA A 263 21.16 18.23 -13.44
N GLY A 264 21.42 17.36 -14.43
CA GLY A 264 20.45 17.02 -15.46
C GLY A 264 19.19 16.34 -14.89
N GLN A 265 19.33 15.48 -13.89
CA GLN A 265 18.21 14.83 -13.22
C GLN A 265 17.38 15.83 -12.40
N LEU A 266 18.01 16.75 -11.67
CA LEU A 266 17.31 17.79 -10.92
C LEU A 266 16.58 18.78 -11.84
N GLU A 267 17.21 19.19 -12.94
CA GLU A 267 16.57 20.05 -13.96
C GLU A 267 15.37 19.37 -14.61
N HIS A 268 15.50 18.09 -14.96
CA HIS A 268 14.40 17.32 -15.52
C HIS A 268 13.22 17.23 -14.54
N LEU A 269 13.50 16.95 -13.26
CA LEU A 269 12.48 16.91 -12.23
C LEU A 269 11.83 18.29 -11.99
N ALA A 270 12.61 19.36 -12.00
CA ALA A 270 12.07 20.72 -11.89
C ALA A 270 11.17 21.08 -13.08
N ALA A 271 11.56 20.69 -14.30
CA ALA A 271 10.79 20.94 -15.52
C ALA A 271 9.44 20.22 -15.53
N ASP A 272 9.36 19.05 -14.93
CA ASP A 272 8.12 18.29 -14.72
C ASP A 272 7.23 18.90 -13.59
N GLY A 273 7.70 19.99 -12.97
CA GLY A 273 6.99 20.72 -11.93
C GLY A 273 7.09 20.08 -10.55
N TYR A 274 8.13 19.27 -10.31
CA TYR A 274 8.41 18.76 -8.97
C TYR A 274 9.15 19.81 -8.13
N GLU A 275 8.90 19.75 -6.83
CA GLU A 275 9.61 20.58 -5.87
C GLU A 275 10.91 19.89 -5.48
N VAL A 276 12.01 20.40 -6.03
CA VAL A 276 13.38 19.89 -5.82
C VAL A 276 14.29 20.88 -5.10
N SER A 277 13.73 21.96 -4.52
CA SER A 277 14.47 23.03 -3.84
C SER A 277 15.45 22.53 -2.80
N ALA A 278 15.02 21.64 -1.90
CA ALA A 278 15.89 21.06 -0.88
C ALA A 278 17.04 20.23 -1.48
N LEU A 279 16.79 19.49 -2.57
CA LEU A 279 17.83 18.73 -3.27
C LEU A 279 18.78 19.66 -4.04
N TYR A 280 18.30 20.79 -4.55
CA TYR A 280 19.14 21.83 -5.14
C TYR A 280 20.07 22.46 -4.10
N ASP A 281 19.56 22.83 -2.92
CA ASP A 281 20.40 23.36 -1.84
C ASP A 281 21.48 22.34 -1.44
N ASP A 282 21.11 21.06 -1.37
CA ASP A 282 22.01 19.96 -1.08
C ASP A 282 23.08 19.76 -2.17
N TYR A 283 22.68 19.85 -3.43
CA TYR A 283 23.56 19.78 -4.59
C TYR A 283 24.52 20.99 -4.67
N GLU A 284 24.04 22.21 -4.40
CA GLU A 284 24.86 23.42 -4.36
C GLU A 284 25.90 23.35 -3.23
N ALA A 285 25.51 22.85 -2.06
CA ALA A 285 26.45 22.62 -0.97
C ALA A 285 27.54 21.60 -1.34
N MET A 286 27.16 20.53 -2.04
CA MET A 286 28.09 19.50 -2.53
C MET A 286 29.06 20.07 -3.56
N THR A 287 28.56 20.73 -4.62
CA THR A 287 29.38 21.33 -5.67
C THR A 287 30.32 22.42 -5.13
N GLY A 288 29.87 23.17 -4.11
CA GLY A 288 30.73 24.10 -3.37
C GLY A 288 31.92 23.41 -2.69
N LYS A 289 31.74 22.20 -2.15
CA LYS A 289 32.84 21.39 -1.58
C LYS A 289 33.76 20.85 -2.68
N VAL A 290 33.19 20.36 -3.79
CA VAL A 290 33.97 19.91 -4.96
C VAL A 290 34.89 21.04 -5.46
N SER A 291 34.37 22.26 -5.60
CA SER A 291 35.15 23.42 -6.04
C SER A 291 36.29 23.75 -5.07
N ARG A 292 36.08 23.65 -3.75
CA ARG A 292 37.16 23.87 -2.77
C ARG A 292 38.25 22.82 -2.88
N ILE A 293 37.90 21.57 -3.10
CA ILE A 293 38.88 20.49 -3.29
C ILE A 293 39.65 20.69 -4.59
N LEU A 294 39.00 21.13 -5.68
CA LEU A 294 39.67 21.55 -6.92
C LEU A 294 40.66 22.69 -6.69
N ASP A 295 40.25 23.74 -5.97
CA ASP A 295 41.14 24.87 -5.64
C ASP A 295 42.35 24.43 -4.79
N LEU A 296 42.18 23.40 -3.95
CA LEU A 296 43.28 22.81 -3.18
C LEU A 296 44.19 21.95 -4.08
N LEU A 297 43.62 21.22 -5.05
CA LEU A 297 44.35 20.45 -6.06
C LEU A 297 45.21 21.33 -6.98
N GLU A 298 44.71 22.49 -7.40
CA GLU A 298 45.45 23.39 -8.31
C GLU A 298 46.59 24.16 -7.64
N LYS A 299 46.56 24.30 -6.30
CA LYS A 299 47.56 25.07 -5.53
C LYS A 299 48.80 24.25 -5.14
N TYR A 300 48.78 22.93 -5.31
CA TYR A 300 49.86 22.00 -4.95
C TYR A 300 50.34 21.20 -6.17
#